data_AF-A0A067NI87-F1
#
_entry.id   AF-A0A067NI87-F1
#
_cell.length_a   1.000
_cell.length_b   1.000
_cell.length_c   1.000
_cell.angle_alpha   90.00
_cell.angle_beta   90.00
_cell.angle_gamma   90.00
#
_symmetry.space_group_name_H-M   'P 1'
#
loop_
_entity.id
_entity.type
_entity.pdbx_description
1 polymer ?
#
loop_
_entity_poly.entity_id
_entity_poly.type
_entity_poly.pdbx_seq_one_letter_code
_entity_poly.pdbx_strand_id
1 'polypeptide(L)'
;MSDSTKAVPGLLFVYGECGEHVTEKDFNDWYDGEHVPARAVVPGFQTLIRYKQVDGRKPSWLAMYDLSSPDVLQTPAYTGLFAAASDNERTIIANLAMLNRRVYSHISSYPADDADVRPGKYLFIVMIQPAPESEEEFNNWYEEEHVPLLSKSPGWVRSRRYKLIDAVEVAGRANAEETLAPLTYLALHEIESEETRETPEWKHATSTPWRNKVVNELVVGRDARLFELYKVFERLN
;
A
#
# COMPACT_ATOMS: atom_id res chain seq x y z
N MET A 1 -35.91 9.73 1.61
CA MET A 1 -34.87 9.18 2.50
C MET A 1 -33.72 8.80 1.58
N SER A 2 -32.68 9.62 1.50
CA SER A 2 -31.56 9.35 0.60
C SER A 2 -30.80 8.15 1.13
N ASP A 3 -30.76 7.09 0.33
CA ASP A 3 -29.84 5.99 0.52
C ASP A 3 -28.42 6.57 0.36
N SER A 4 -27.83 6.96 1.48
CA SER A 4 -26.43 7.37 1.56
C SER A 4 -25.62 6.09 1.39
N THR A 5 -25.41 5.68 0.14
CA THR A 5 -24.33 4.74 -0.18
C THR A 5 -23.05 5.33 0.43
N LYS A 6 -22.58 4.72 1.52
CA LYS A 6 -21.30 5.11 2.12
C LYS A 6 -20.25 5.05 1.02
N ALA A 7 -19.49 6.12 0.86
CA ALA A 7 -18.40 6.16 -0.11
C ALA A 7 -17.43 5.00 0.18
N VAL A 8 -16.96 4.34 -0.88
CA VAL A 8 -15.98 3.24 -0.77
C VAL A 8 -14.64 3.84 -0.32
N PRO A 9 -14.03 3.35 0.78
CA PRO A 9 -12.73 3.83 1.23
C PRO A 9 -11.64 3.66 0.16
N GLY A 10 -10.63 4.51 0.21
CA GLY A 10 -9.49 4.48 -0.70
C GLY A 10 -8.17 4.26 0.02
N LEU A 11 -7.13 3.94 -0.74
CA LEU A 11 -5.75 3.91 -0.28
C LEU A 11 -4.88 4.70 -1.25
N LEU A 12 -4.14 5.68 -0.71
CA LEU A 12 -3.00 6.28 -1.40
C LEU A 12 -1.74 5.50 -0.99
N PHE A 13 -1.18 4.78 -1.95
CA PHE A 13 0.01 3.96 -1.81
C PHE A 13 1.16 4.61 -2.57
N VAL A 14 2.30 4.84 -1.94
CA VAL A 14 3.42 5.56 -2.55
C VAL A 14 4.73 4.84 -2.30
N TYR A 15 5.31 4.25 -3.35
CA TYR A 15 6.71 3.83 -3.27
C TYR A 15 7.65 5.02 -3.38
N GLY A 16 8.71 5.01 -2.59
CA GLY A 16 9.77 6.00 -2.63
C GLY A 16 11.15 5.36 -2.68
N GLU A 17 12.03 5.92 -3.51
CA GLU A 17 13.44 5.57 -3.54
C GLU A 17 14.29 6.85 -3.61
N CYS A 18 15.25 6.96 -2.71
CA CYS A 18 16.22 8.06 -2.70
C CYS A 18 17.04 8.03 -3.99
N GLY A 19 17.21 9.18 -4.64
CA GLY A 19 18.14 9.32 -5.76
C GLY A 19 19.55 9.67 -5.31
N GLU A 20 20.47 9.79 -6.26
CA GLU A 20 21.90 10.03 -5.99
C GLU A 20 22.18 11.29 -5.15
N HIS A 21 21.32 12.31 -5.27
CA HIS A 21 21.50 13.61 -4.60
C HIS A 21 20.56 13.82 -3.41
N VAL A 22 19.86 12.78 -2.96
CA VAL A 22 18.99 12.83 -1.78
C VAL A 22 19.44 11.76 -0.82
N THR A 23 19.98 12.15 0.33
CA THR A 23 20.33 11.16 1.35
C THR A 23 19.06 10.60 1.99
N GLU A 24 19.16 9.42 2.60
CA GLU A 24 18.03 8.84 3.35
C GLU A 24 17.59 9.77 4.50
N LYS A 25 18.52 10.55 5.08
CA LYS A 25 18.21 11.56 6.08
C LYS A 25 17.38 12.70 5.50
N ASP A 26 17.81 13.28 4.38
CA ASP A 26 17.07 14.39 3.73
C ASP A 26 15.66 13.95 3.34
N PHE A 27 15.53 12.73 2.80
CA PHE A 27 14.24 12.12 2.46
C PHE A 27 13.32 11.98 3.67
N ASN A 28 13.85 11.48 4.80
CA ASN A 28 13.06 11.30 6.01
C ASN A 28 12.71 12.62 6.69
N ASP A 29 13.64 13.57 6.76
CA ASP A 29 13.39 14.89 7.32
C ASP A 29 12.32 15.63 6.52
N TRP A 30 12.36 15.55 5.18
CA TRP A 30 11.31 16.08 4.32
C TRP A 30 9.95 15.43 4.59
N TYR A 31 9.89 14.09 4.65
CA TYR A 31 8.65 13.38 4.95
C TYR A 31 8.07 13.80 6.30
N ASP A 32 8.92 13.89 7.31
CA ASP A 32 8.51 14.12 8.69
C ASP A 32 8.16 15.58 8.99
N GLY A 33 8.89 16.53 8.40
CA GLY A 33 8.75 17.96 8.69
C GLY A 33 7.82 18.72 7.74
N GLU A 34 7.68 18.27 6.50
CA GLU A 34 6.96 19.02 5.46
C GLU A 34 5.87 18.18 4.80
N HIS A 35 6.24 17.00 4.26
CA HIS A 35 5.36 16.25 3.38
C HIS A 35 4.14 15.70 4.13
N VAL A 36 4.33 14.85 5.14
CA VAL A 36 3.23 14.20 5.88
C VAL A 36 2.42 15.23 6.68
N PRO A 37 3.02 16.20 7.39
CA PRO A 37 2.24 17.24 8.08
C PRO A 37 1.26 17.98 7.17
N ALA A 38 1.66 18.30 5.93
CA ALA A 38 0.77 18.94 4.97
C ALA A 38 -0.41 18.05 4.55
N ARG A 39 -0.24 16.72 4.53
CA ARG A 39 -1.35 15.76 4.27
C ARG A 39 -2.18 15.47 5.52
N ALA A 40 -1.58 15.54 6.72
CA ALA A 40 -2.23 15.19 7.98
C ALA A 40 -3.45 16.07 8.30
N VAL A 41 -3.48 17.29 7.75
CA VAL A 41 -4.58 18.27 7.90
C VAL A 41 -5.62 18.20 6.78
N VAL A 42 -5.44 17.35 5.75
CA VAL A 42 -6.37 17.26 4.62
C VAL A 42 -7.61 16.45 5.05
N PRO A 43 -8.82 17.02 4.95
CA PRO A 43 -10.04 16.28 5.24
C PRO A 43 -10.17 15.01 4.39
N GLY A 44 -10.38 13.88 5.04
CA GLY A 44 -10.52 12.57 4.41
C GLY A 44 -9.28 11.68 4.46
N PHE A 45 -8.10 12.20 4.80
CA PHE A 45 -6.97 11.35 5.21
C PHE A 45 -7.25 10.77 6.60
N GLN A 46 -7.08 9.45 6.77
CA GLN A 46 -7.47 8.72 7.99
C GLN A 46 -6.28 8.15 8.75
N THR A 47 -5.35 7.52 8.05
CA THR A 47 -4.09 7.04 8.62
C THR A 47 -2.95 7.57 7.77
N LEU A 48 -1.78 7.78 8.39
CA LEU A 48 -0.58 8.23 7.70
C LEU A 48 0.58 7.39 8.24
N ILE A 49 1.09 6.48 7.42
CA ILE A 49 2.03 5.46 7.86
C ILE A 49 3.19 5.36 6.87
N ARG A 50 4.40 5.21 7.40
CA ARG A 50 5.60 4.93 6.62
C ARG A 50 6.20 3.60 7.04
N TYR A 51 6.71 2.88 6.04
CA TYR A 51 7.38 1.61 6.18
C TYR A 51 8.72 1.62 5.44
N LYS A 52 9.68 0.84 5.94
CA LYS A 52 10.98 0.60 5.29
C LYS A 52 11.07 -0.86 4.87
N GLN A 53 11.61 -1.13 3.69
CA GLN A 53 11.78 -2.50 3.21
C GLN A 53 12.72 -3.30 4.14
N VAL A 54 12.46 -4.59 4.26
CA VAL A 54 13.35 -5.56 4.92
C VAL A 54 13.70 -6.76 4.03
N ASP A 55 13.26 -6.73 2.77
CA ASP A 55 13.50 -7.79 1.78
C ASP A 55 14.76 -7.60 0.93
N GLY A 56 15.54 -6.55 1.19
CA GLY A 56 16.75 -6.17 0.47
C GLY A 56 16.49 -5.59 -0.93
N ARG A 57 15.23 -5.34 -1.33
CA ARG A 57 14.87 -4.89 -2.68
C ARG A 57 14.53 -3.40 -2.71
N LYS A 58 14.64 -2.79 -3.89
CA LYS A 58 14.09 -1.45 -4.16
C LYS A 58 12.67 -1.55 -4.72
N PRO A 59 11.81 -0.53 -4.54
CA PRO A 59 12.01 0.69 -3.74
C PRO A 59 12.13 0.41 -2.24
N SER A 60 12.88 1.26 -1.55
CA SER A 60 13.24 1.09 -0.14
C SER A 60 12.19 1.57 0.84
N TRP A 61 11.33 2.48 0.40
CA TRP A 61 10.34 3.14 1.24
C TRP A 61 8.94 2.97 0.69
N LEU A 62 7.98 2.89 1.61
CA LEU A 62 6.56 2.88 1.33
C LEU A 62 5.86 3.87 2.26
N ALA A 63 5.10 4.80 1.70
CA ALA A 63 4.13 5.59 2.44
C ALA A 63 2.71 5.12 2.07
N MET A 64 1.86 4.98 3.08
CA MET A 64 0.47 4.59 2.92
C MET A 64 -0.43 5.54 3.67
N TYR A 65 -1.51 5.94 3.02
CA TYR A 65 -2.55 6.78 3.61
C TYR A 65 -3.92 6.18 3.33
N ASP A 66 -4.63 5.76 4.37
CA ASP A 66 -6.02 5.38 4.24
C ASP A 66 -6.86 6.65 4.01
N LEU A 67 -7.82 6.56 3.09
CA LEU A 67 -8.67 7.66 2.67
C LEU A 67 -10.14 7.30 2.90
N SER A 68 -10.95 8.28 3.30
CA SER A 68 -12.40 8.11 3.38
C SER A 68 -13.03 7.78 2.02
N SER A 69 -12.43 8.26 0.92
CA SER A 69 -12.68 7.82 -0.45
C SER A 69 -11.52 8.22 -1.36
N PRO A 70 -11.35 7.60 -2.54
CA PRO A 70 -10.39 8.05 -3.54
C PRO A 70 -10.56 9.51 -3.99
N ASP A 71 -11.79 10.04 -3.95
CA ASP A 71 -12.14 11.39 -4.39
C ASP A 71 -11.47 12.49 -3.56
N VAL A 72 -11.03 12.18 -2.34
CA VAL A 72 -10.23 13.08 -1.49
C VAL A 72 -9.05 13.68 -2.26
N LEU A 73 -8.46 12.88 -3.16
CA LEU A 73 -7.29 13.25 -3.95
C LEU A 73 -7.60 14.21 -5.11
N GLN A 74 -8.88 14.49 -5.37
CA GLN A 74 -9.34 15.48 -6.35
C GLN A 74 -9.83 16.78 -5.68
N THR A 75 -9.84 16.82 -4.35
CA THR A 75 -10.31 18.00 -3.62
C THR A 75 -9.32 19.18 -3.76
N PRO A 76 -9.79 20.44 -3.67
CA PRO A 76 -8.91 21.60 -3.63
C PRO A 76 -7.90 21.55 -2.47
N ALA A 77 -8.30 20.99 -1.32
CA ALA A 77 -7.44 20.85 -0.14
C ALA A 77 -6.21 19.97 -0.42
N TYR A 78 -6.39 18.85 -1.12
CA TYR A 78 -5.28 17.97 -1.49
C TYR A 78 -4.50 18.50 -2.70
N THR A 79 -5.20 18.88 -3.77
CA THR A 79 -4.56 19.31 -5.03
C THR A 79 -3.77 20.62 -4.86
N GLY A 80 -4.19 21.50 -3.95
CA GLY A 80 -3.48 22.72 -3.59
C GLY A 80 -2.11 22.50 -2.95
N LEU A 81 -1.82 21.32 -2.40
CA LEU A 81 -0.53 21.00 -1.78
C LEU A 81 0.63 21.14 -2.77
N PHE A 82 0.44 20.80 -4.04
CA PHE A 82 1.48 20.92 -5.06
C PHE A 82 1.87 22.38 -5.33
N ALA A 83 0.89 23.27 -5.38
CA ALA A 83 1.13 24.70 -5.56
C ALA A 83 1.81 25.31 -4.32
N ALA A 84 1.41 24.86 -3.13
CA ALA A 84 1.94 25.32 -1.85
C ALA A 84 3.25 24.65 -1.42
N ALA A 85 3.78 23.70 -2.21
CA ALA A 85 5.02 22.99 -1.88
C ALA A 85 6.15 23.99 -1.64
N SER A 86 7.05 23.68 -0.70
CA SER A 86 8.24 24.48 -0.46
C SER A 86 9.26 24.28 -1.59
N ASP A 87 10.28 25.13 -1.64
CA ASP A 87 11.41 24.91 -2.56
C ASP A 87 12.22 23.66 -2.18
N ASN A 88 12.23 23.28 -0.89
CA ASN A 88 12.84 22.04 -0.42
C ASN A 88 12.06 20.81 -0.94
N GLU A 89 10.73 20.75 -0.77
CA GLU A 89 9.89 19.65 -1.29
C GLU A 89 10.06 19.51 -2.80
N ARG A 90 10.02 20.63 -3.54
CA ARG A 90 10.26 20.60 -4.99
C ARG A 90 11.65 20.04 -5.35
N THR A 91 12.68 20.45 -4.61
CA THR A 91 14.06 19.98 -4.83
C THR A 91 14.22 18.50 -4.51
N ILE A 92 13.66 18.03 -3.39
CA ILE A 92 13.71 16.62 -2.99
C ILE A 92 13.02 15.76 -4.04
N ILE A 93 11.76 16.05 -4.37
CA ILE A 93 10.99 15.27 -5.36
C ILE A 93 11.71 15.18 -6.71
N ALA A 94 12.28 16.30 -7.19
CA ALA A 94 13.01 16.33 -8.47
C ALA A 94 14.30 15.50 -8.49
N ASN A 95 14.83 15.13 -7.32
CA ASN A 95 16.06 14.35 -7.17
C ASN A 95 15.81 12.94 -6.61
N LEU A 96 14.56 12.50 -6.44
CA LEU A 96 14.26 11.10 -6.13
C LEU A 96 14.49 10.22 -7.35
N ALA A 97 14.90 8.97 -7.10
CA ALA A 97 14.95 7.95 -8.14
C ALA A 97 13.55 7.44 -8.47
N MET A 98 12.66 7.37 -7.46
CA MET A 98 11.27 6.97 -7.64
C MET A 98 10.36 7.66 -6.62
N LEU A 99 9.20 8.08 -7.08
CA LEU A 99 8.05 8.46 -6.28
C LEU A 99 6.78 7.96 -6.98
N ASN A 100 6.55 6.65 -6.90
CA ASN A 100 5.47 5.98 -7.62
C ASN A 100 4.19 6.05 -6.81
N ARG A 101 3.26 6.90 -7.25
CA ARG A 101 1.98 7.15 -6.59
C ARG A 101 0.91 6.25 -7.18
N ARG A 102 0.21 5.50 -6.34
CA ARG A 102 -0.90 4.62 -6.73
C ARG A 102 -2.13 4.91 -5.89
N VAL A 103 -3.29 4.90 -6.53
CA VAL A 103 -4.59 5.08 -5.90
C VAL A 103 -5.36 3.78 -6.05
N TYR A 104 -5.91 3.30 -4.94
CA TYR A 104 -6.71 2.09 -4.91
C TYR A 104 -8.09 2.32 -4.29
N SER A 105 -9.10 1.58 -4.77
CA SER A 105 -10.38 1.39 -4.10
C SER A 105 -10.30 0.17 -3.18
N HIS A 106 -10.87 0.29 -1.99
CA HIS A 106 -11.03 -0.83 -1.07
C HIS A 106 -11.97 -1.91 -1.62
N ILE A 107 -11.67 -3.18 -1.34
CA ILE A 107 -12.51 -4.34 -1.67
C ILE A 107 -13.01 -4.99 -0.37
N SER A 108 -12.10 -5.39 0.51
CA SER A 108 -12.43 -6.10 1.75
C SER A 108 -11.33 -5.97 2.80
N SER A 109 -11.71 -6.13 4.07
CA SER A 109 -10.79 -6.20 5.21
C SER A 109 -11.20 -7.37 6.11
N TYR A 110 -10.21 -8.09 6.64
CA TYR A 110 -10.41 -9.15 7.62
C TYR A 110 -9.36 -9.05 8.75
N PRO A 111 -9.75 -8.98 10.04
CA PRO A 111 -11.12 -8.70 10.48
C PRO A 111 -11.64 -7.39 9.85
N ALA A 112 -12.95 -7.15 9.90
CA ALA A 112 -13.51 -5.89 9.43
C ALA A 112 -12.77 -4.72 10.10
N ASP A 113 -12.49 -3.65 9.35
CA ASP A 113 -11.70 -2.52 9.87
C ASP A 113 -12.41 -1.91 11.08
N ASP A 114 -11.73 -1.98 12.23
CA ASP A 114 -12.09 -1.26 13.45
C ASP A 114 -11.07 -0.14 13.67
N ALA A 115 -11.53 1.00 14.19
CA ALA A 115 -10.71 2.18 14.43
C ALA A 115 -9.54 1.91 15.39
N ASP A 116 -9.63 0.85 16.19
CA ASP A 116 -8.65 0.49 17.23
C ASP A 116 -7.56 -0.49 16.74
N VAL A 117 -7.61 -0.98 15.50
CA VAL A 117 -6.59 -1.89 14.99
C VAL A 117 -5.30 -1.13 14.69
N ARG A 118 -4.29 -1.35 15.54
CA ARG A 118 -2.93 -0.84 15.32
C ARG A 118 -2.30 -1.54 14.11
N PRO A 119 -1.50 -0.84 13.29
CA PRO A 119 -0.80 -1.48 12.20
C PRO A 119 0.14 -2.57 12.74
N GLY A 120 0.18 -3.71 12.05
CA GLY A 120 1.17 -4.75 12.35
C GLY A 120 2.60 -4.21 12.23
N LYS A 121 3.53 -4.80 12.98
CA LYS A 121 4.95 -4.40 12.96
C LYS A 121 5.56 -4.60 11.56
N TYR A 122 5.14 -5.64 10.85
CA TYR A 122 5.54 -5.89 9.47
C TYR A 122 4.32 -5.90 8.55
N LEU A 123 4.55 -5.50 7.32
CA LEU A 123 3.58 -5.47 6.25
C LEU A 123 4.11 -6.33 5.09
N PHE A 124 3.47 -7.47 4.87
CA PHE A 124 3.68 -8.29 3.69
C PHE A 124 2.64 -7.91 2.64
N ILE A 125 3.10 -7.33 1.53
CA ILE A 125 2.22 -6.94 0.42
C ILE A 125 2.36 -7.92 -0.73
N VAL A 126 1.25 -8.18 -1.41
CA VAL A 126 1.23 -8.96 -2.64
C VAL A 126 0.44 -8.18 -3.69
N MET A 127 1.09 -7.86 -4.79
CA MET A 127 0.49 -7.23 -5.95
C MET A 127 0.28 -8.30 -7.03
N ILE A 128 -0.91 -8.35 -7.62
CA ILE A 128 -1.30 -9.45 -8.52
C ILE A 128 -2.09 -8.92 -9.70
N GLN A 129 -1.81 -9.48 -10.88
CA GLN A 129 -2.58 -9.32 -12.09
C GLN A 129 -3.18 -10.67 -12.49
N PRO A 130 -4.48 -10.93 -12.24
CA PRO A 130 -5.15 -12.10 -12.80
C PRO A 130 -5.26 -11.96 -14.32
N ALA A 131 -5.31 -13.10 -15.01
CA ALA A 131 -5.80 -13.13 -16.39
C ALA A 131 -7.27 -12.63 -16.41
N PRO A 132 -7.71 -11.89 -17.44
CA PRO A 132 -9.06 -11.29 -17.46
C PRO A 132 -10.19 -12.31 -17.21
N GLU A 133 -10.09 -13.50 -17.80
CA GLU A 133 -11.04 -14.59 -17.66
C GLU A 133 -11.02 -15.28 -16.28
N SER A 134 -9.98 -15.02 -15.48
CA SER A 134 -9.77 -15.65 -14.17
C SER A 134 -9.96 -14.70 -12.99
N GLU A 135 -10.36 -13.45 -13.25
CA GLU A 135 -10.51 -12.42 -12.21
C GLU A 135 -11.50 -12.83 -11.12
N GLU A 136 -12.62 -13.46 -11.48
CA GLU A 136 -13.61 -13.93 -10.52
C GLU A 136 -13.06 -15.05 -9.63
N GLU A 137 -12.49 -16.10 -10.22
CA GLU A 137 -11.93 -17.23 -9.45
C GLU A 137 -10.79 -16.77 -8.52
N PHE A 138 -9.94 -15.87 -8.99
CA PHE A 138 -8.90 -15.24 -8.18
C PHE A 138 -9.48 -14.52 -6.94
N ASN A 139 -10.58 -13.78 -7.13
CA ASN A 139 -11.22 -13.06 -6.04
C ASN A 139 -11.88 -14.02 -5.03
N ASN A 140 -12.58 -15.04 -5.52
CA ASN A 140 -13.23 -16.05 -4.68
C ASN A 140 -12.20 -16.81 -3.83
N TRP A 141 -11.07 -17.22 -4.41
CA TRP A 141 -9.99 -17.87 -3.66
C TRP A 141 -9.49 -17.01 -2.49
N TYR A 142 -9.30 -15.70 -2.71
CA TYR A 142 -8.83 -14.79 -1.67
C TYR A 142 -9.79 -14.72 -0.48
N GLU A 143 -11.09 -14.68 -0.76
CA GLU A 143 -12.15 -14.50 0.22
C GLU A 143 -12.52 -15.81 0.94
N GLU A 144 -12.66 -16.90 0.20
CA GLU A 144 -13.19 -18.16 0.71
C GLU A 144 -12.11 -19.04 1.36
N GLU A 145 -10.85 -18.95 0.88
CA GLU A 145 -9.77 -19.83 1.34
C GLU A 145 -8.58 -19.05 1.90
N HIS A 146 -8.00 -18.14 1.12
CA HIS A 146 -6.67 -17.63 1.43
C HIS A 146 -6.62 -16.79 2.71
N VAL A 147 -7.47 -15.75 2.81
CA VAL A 147 -7.52 -14.89 4.00
C VAL A 147 -8.02 -15.64 5.24
N PRO A 148 -9.09 -16.47 5.16
CA PRO A 148 -9.51 -17.31 6.29
C PRO A 148 -8.47 -18.31 6.79
N LEU A 149 -7.57 -18.81 5.92
CA LEU A 149 -6.47 -19.66 6.34
C LEU A 149 -5.31 -18.86 6.94
N LEU A 150 -4.92 -17.74 6.29
CA LEU A 150 -3.85 -16.87 6.80
C LEU A 150 -4.17 -16.34 8.20
N SER A 151 -5.43 -16.01 8.47
CA SER A 151 -5.87 -15.47 9.76
C SER A 151 -5.72 -16.41 10.94
N LYS A 152 -5.48 -17.71 10.69
CA LYS A 152 -5.20 -18.70 11.73
C LYS A 152 -3.73 -18.72 12.13
N SER A 153 -2.86 -18.03 11.40
CA SER A 153 -1.42 -18.02 11.66
C SER A 153 -1.09 -17.21 12.90
N PRO A 154 -0.34 -17.77 13.87
CA PRO A 154 0.14 -17.00 15.02
C PRO A 154 0.91 -15.74 14.59
N GLY A 155 0.53 -14.59 15.15
CA GLY A 155 1.11 -13.28 14.81
C GLY A 155 0.54 -12.64 13.54
N TRP A 156 -0.50 -13.19 12.92
CA TRP A 156 -1.28 -12.47 11.91
C TRP A 156 -2.16 -11.41 12.58
N VAL A 157 -2.23 -10.21 11.98
CA VAL A 157 -2.99 -9.06 12.52
C VAL A 157 -4.24 -8.79 11.68
N ARG A 158 -4.05 -8.49 10.39
CA ARG A 158 -5.16 -8.25 9.46
C ARG A 158 -4.74 -8.44 8.00
N SER A 159 -5.75 -8.62 7.15
CA SER A 159 -5.62 -8.59 5.69
C SER A 159 -6.55 -7.55 5.10
N ARG A 160 -6.06 -6.76 4.13
CA ARG A 160 -6.87 -5.78 3.40
C ARG A 160 -6.65 -5.94 1.89
N ARG A 161 -7.71 -5.87 1.10
CA ARG A 161 -7.68 -6.05 -0.36
C ARG A 161 -8.16 -4.80 -1.07
N TYR A 162 -7.52 -4.52 -2.19
CA TYR A 162 -7.69 -3.29 -2.94
C TYR A 162 -7.60 -3.55 -4.45
N LYS A 163 -8.34 -2.74 -5.23
CA LYS A 163 -8.26 -2.70 -6.70
C LYS A 163 -7.67 -1.36 -7.14
N LEU A 164 -6.73 -1.40 -8.06
CA LEU A 164 -6.05 -0.23 -8.60
C LEU A 164 -7.05 0.65 -9.37
N ILE A 165 -6.98 1.96 -9.14
CA ILE A 165 -7.72 2.98 -9.89
C ILE A 165 -6.75 3.70 -10.84
N ASP A 166 -5.62 4.16 -10.30
CA ASP A 166 -4.68 5.01 -11.02
C ASP A 166 -3.26 4.81 -10.48
N ALA A 167 -2.26 5.04 -11.35
CA ALA A 167 -0.86 4.97 -11.01
C ALA A 167 -0.06 5.99 -11.82
N VAL A 168 0.72 6.82 -11.14
CA VAL A 168 1.53 7.88 -11.74
C VAL A 168 2.91 7.87 -11.12
N GLU A 169 3.94 7.87 -11.95
CA GLU A 169 5.30 8.17 -11.52
C GLU A 169 5.49 9.67 -11.41
N VAL A 170 5.78 10.16 -10.20
CA VAL A 170 5.89 11.60 -9.93
C VAL A 170 7.34 12.07 -10.06
N ALA A 171 8.33 11.22 -9.83
CA ALA A 171 9.73 11.60 -9.96
C ALA A 171 10.17 11.54 -11.44
N GLY A 172 10.78 12.62 -11.93
CA GLY A 172 11.12 12.82 -13.35
C GLY A 172 12.31 12.02 -13.89
N ARG A 173 12.77 10.96 -13.19
CA ARG A 173 13.98 10.21 -13.56
C ARG A 173 13.79 8.70 -13.71
N ALA A 174 12.61 8.15 -13.43
CA ALA A 174 12.41 6.72 -13.67
C ALA A 174 12.51 6.45 -15.18
N ASN A 175 13.51 5.67 -15.59
CA ASN A 175 13.54 5.13 -16.94
C ASN A 175 12.31 4.23 -17.13
N ALA A 176 11.73 4.16 -18.32
CA ALA A 176 10.54 3.32 -18.58
C ALA A 176 10.76 1.82 -18.24
N GLU A 177 12.02 1.38 -18.22
CA GLU A 177 12.43 0.04 -17.77
C GLU A 177 12.49 -0.12 -16.24
N GLU A 178 12.61 0.98 -15.50
CA GLU A 178 12.68 1.03 -14.02
C GLU A 178 11.32 1.32 -13.36
N THR A 179 10.32 1.77 -14.13
CA THR A 179 8.96 1.94 -13.62
C THR A 179 8.33 0.57 -13.36
N LEU A 180 8.04 0.27 -12.08
CA LEU A 180 7.27 -0.91 -11.70
C LEU A 180 5.86 -0.80 -12.26
N ALA A 181 5.59 -1.49 -13.36
CA ALA A 181 4.25 -1.59 -13.94
C ALA A 181 3.26 -2.00 -12.84
N PRO A 182 2.20 -1.21 -12.60
CA PRO A 182 1.28 -1.49 -11.51
C PRO A 182 0.44 -2.72 -11.86
N LEU A 183 0.27 -3.60 -10.88
CA LEU A 183 -0.63 -4.76 -10.99
C LEU A 183 -2.00 -4.38 -10.42
N THR A 184 -3.07 -4.93 -11.02
CA THR A 184 -4.46 -4.49 -10.76
C THR A 184 -4.92 -4.70 -9.31
N TYR A 185 -4.46 -5.75 -8.63
CA TYR A 185 -4.86 -6.06 -7.27
C TYR A 185 -3.72 -5.91 -6.28
N LEU A 186 -4.04 -5.41 -5.09
CA LEU A 186 -3.14 -5.30 -3.95
C LEU A 186 -3.77 -5.99 -2.75
N ALA A 187 -3.05 -6.93 -2.16
CA ALA A 187 -3.34 -7.50 -0.86
C ALA A 187 -2.28 -7.04 0.15
N LEU A 188 -2.73 -6.55 1.29
CA LEU A 188 -1.92 -6.13 2.43
C LEU A 188 -2.13 -7.13 3.55
N HIS A 189 -1.07 -7.76 4.04
CA HIS A 189 -1.11 -8.66 5.19
C HIS A 189 -0.20 -8.09 6.28
N GLU A 190 -0.81 -7.60 7.35
CA GLU A 190 -0.10 -7.07 8.51
C GLU A 190 0.15 -8.21 9.50
N ILE A 191 1.41 -8.31 9.97
CA ILE A 191 1.90 -9.38 10.82
C ILE A 191 2.81 -8.81 11.92
N GLU A 192 2.93 -9.52 13.03
CA GLU A 192 3.71 -9.08 14.20
C GLU A 192 5.21 -9.33 14.03
N SER A 193 5.59 -10.31 13.21
CA SER A 193 6.98 -10.77 13.04
C SER A 193 7.22 -11.33 11.64
N GLU A 194 8.48 -11.40 11.20
CA GLU A 194 8.81 -12.06 9.93
C GLU A 194 8.54 -13.56 9.99
N GLU A 195 8.73 -14.15 11.16
CA GLU A 195 8.55 -15.57 11.50
C GLU A 195 7.09 -16.02 11.39
N THR A 196 6.12 -15.10 11.44
CA THR A 196 4.70 -15.41 11.19
C THR A 196 4.53 -16.14 9.85
N ARG A 197 5.33 -15.79 8.83
CA ARG A 197 5.29 -16.44 7.51
C ARG A 197 5.90 -17.83 7.48
N GLU A 198 6.63 -18.21 8.52
CA GLU A 198 7.28 -19.52 8.67
C GLU A 198 6.43 -20.52 9.46
N THR A 199 5.31 -20.06 10.03
CA THR A 199 4.36 -20.92 10.76
C THR A 199 3.77 -22.01 9.86
N PRO A 200 3.42 -23.19 10.41
CA PRO A 200 2.76 -24.25 9.66
C PRO A 200 1.44 -23.78 9.01
N GLU A 201 0.68 -22.93 9.70
CA GLU A 201 -0.58 -22.36 9.23
C GLU A 201 -0.37 -21.49 7.99
N TRP A 202 0.62 -20.60 8.02
CA TRP A 202 0.96 -19.76 6.87
C TRP A 202 1.47 -20.58 5.69
N LYS A 203 2.34 -21.56 5.97
CA LYS A 203 2.85 -22.50 4.95
C LYS A 203 1.70 -23.27 4.30
N HIS A 204 0.75 -23.76 5.09
CA HIS A 204 -0.45 -24.42 4.57
C HIS A 204 -1.31 -23.47 3.72
N ALA A 205 -1.60 -22.27 4.22
CA ALA A 205 -2.38 -21.25 3.50
C ALA A 205 -1.76 -20.83 2.15
N THR A 206 -0.46 -21.06 1.98
CA THR A 206 0.32 -20.73 0.79
C THR A 206 0.73 -21.96 -0.03
N SER A 207 0.18 -23.14 0.25
CA SER A 207 0.49 -24.38 -0.47
C SER A 207 -0.73 -25.25 -0.80
N THR A 208 -1.96 -24.74 -0.63
CA THR A 208 -3.18 -25.48 -0.98
C THR A 208 -3.26 -25.74 -2.49
N PRO A 209 -4.00 -26.77 -2.95
CA PRO A 209 -4.23 -26.99 -4.37
C PRO A 209 -4.85 -25.78 -5.08
N TRP A 210 -5.84 -25.10 -4.46
CA TRP A 210 -6.49 -23.94 -5.05
C TRP A 210 -5.55 -22.74 -5.14
N ARG A 211 -4.81 -22.44 -4.08
CA ARG A 211 -3.74 -21.43 -4.13
C ARG A 211 -2.75 -21.69 -5.25
N ASN A 212 -2.30 -22.94 -5.41
CA ASN A 212 -1.32 -23.29 -6.44
C ASN A 212 -1.90 -23.12 -7.85
N LYS A 213 -3.14 -23.53 -8.08
CA LYS A 213 -3.85 -23.24 -9.34
C LYS A 213 -3.88 -21.74 -9.59
N VAL A 214 -4.35 -20.94 -8.63
CA VAL A 214 -4.46 -19.48 -8.80
C VAL A 214 -3.11 -18.85 -9.13
N VAL A 215 -2.08 -19.11 -8.33
CA VAL A 215 -0.77 -18.45 -8.47
C VAL A 215 0.03 -18.95 -9.67
N ASN A 216 -0.15 -20.20 -10.11
CA ASN A 216 0.66 -20.77 -11.18
C ASN A 216 -0.04 -20.74 -12.55
N GLU A 217 -1.37 -20.69 -12.58
CA GLU A 217 -2.15 -20.84 -13.83
C GLU A 217 -3.05 -19.64 -14.13
N LEU A 218 -3.56 -18.94 -13.11
CA LEU A 218 -4.61 -17.93 -13.28
C LEU A 218 -4.11 -16.47 -13.24
N VAL A 219 -2.85 -16.26 -12.87
CA VAL A 219 -2.25 -14.92 -12.77
C VAL A 219 -1.15 -14.73 -13.81
N VAL A 220 -1.12 -13.55 -14.43
CA VAL A 220 -0.14 -13.16 -15.47
C VAL A 220 0.93 -12.21 -14.94
N GLY A 221 0.78 -11.73 -13.71
CA GLY A 221 1.77 -10.89 -13.03
C GLY A 221 1.64 -11.00 -11.53
N ARG A 222 2.78 -11.06 -10.83
CA ARG A 222 2.82 -11.12 -9.37
C ARG A 222 4.12 -10.52 -8.86
N ASP A 223 4.02 -9.70 -7.83
CA ASP A 223 5.15 -9.27 -7.02
C ASP A 223 4.75 -9.30 -5.54
N ALA A 224 5.72 -9.56 -4.68
CA ALA A 224 5.52 -9.56 -3.24
C ALA A 224 6.72 -8.89 -2.57
N ARG A 225 6.42 -8.07 -1.56
CA ARG A 225 7.42 -7.27 -0.84
C ARG A 225 7.16 -7.35 0.65
N LEU A 226 8.22 -7.23 1.45
CA LEU A 226 8.12 -7.17 2.91
C LEU A 226 8.70 -5.87 3.44
N PHE A 227 7.91 -5.22 4.28
CA PHE A 227 8.29 -3.98 4.94
C PHE A 227 8.12 -4.08 6.45
N GLU A 228 8.93 -3.33 7.19
CA GLU A 228 8.78 -3.09 8.61
C GLU A 228 8.22 -1.67 8.82
N LEU A 229 7.32 -1.54 9.80
CA LEU A 229 6.74 -0.28 10.22
C LEU A 229 7.86 0.66 10.68
N TYR A 230 7.98 1.80 10.01
CA TYR A 230 8.95 2.83 10.36
C TYR A 230 8.32 3.88 11.28
N LYS A 231 7.17 4.43 10.89
CA LYS A 231 6.52 5.51 11.65
C LYS A 231 5.04 5.60 11.35
N VAL A 232 4.25 5.77 12.41
CA VAL A 232 2.83 6.20 12.34
C VAL A 232 2.79 7.67 12.74
N PHE A 233 2.08 8.48 11.96
CA PHE A 233 1.93 9.91 12.25
C PHE A 233 0.56 10.17 12.86
N GLU A 234 0.51 11.10 13.80
CA GLU A 234 -0.74 11.57 14.35
C GLU A 234 -1.47 12.45 13.33
N ARG A 235 -2.80 12.33 13.31
CA ARG A 235 -3.63 13.30 12.61
C ARG A 235 -3.60 14.62 13.38
N LEU A 236 -3.42 15.70 12.65
CA LEU A 236 -3.60 17.05 13.17
C LEU A 236 -5.07 17.40 12.93
N ASN A 237 -5.88 17.30 13.98
CA ASN A 237 -7.31 17.66 13.94
C ASN A 237 -7.51 19.16 13.72
#